data_AF-A0A353T0Q6-F1
#
_entry.id   AF-A0A353T0Q6-F1
#
_cell.length_a   1.000
_cell.length_b   1.000
_cell.length_c   1.000
_cell.angle_alpha   90.00
_cell.angle_beta   90.00
_cell.angle_gamma   90.00
#
_symmetry.space_group_name_H-M   'P 1'
#
loop_
_entity.id
_entity.type
_entity.pdbx_description
1 polymer ?
#
loop_
_entity_poly.entity_id
_entity_poly.type
_entity_poly.pdbx_seq_one_letter_code
_entity_poly.pdbx_strand_id
1 'polypeptide(L)'
;MAQNTVKNVKNQRRIGRSGTFARDMSRSKYLYLLFLPTIVYFFVFAYMPLYGLLIAFKDYNPYQGIWGSPWAGLRHIRDFLHSVYFWRLIYNTITINIYDLLVGFPLPVILALMINSVKNNFMKRSVQTIVYLPHFISVIVVSGMLVSFLSPSSGIINYLIKTLGG
;
A
#
# COMPACT_ATOMS: atom_id res chain seq x y z
N MET A 1 37.44 -53.96 -7.75
CA MET A 1 36.72 -53.62 -6.49
C MET A 1 35.83 -52.36 -6.59
N ALA A 2 35.44 -51.88 -7.79
CA ALA A 2 34.75 -50.60 -7.96
C ALA A 2 33.29 -50.73 -8.48
N GLN A 3 32.51 -51.72 -8.02
CA GLN A 3 31.13 -51.93 -8.48
C GLN A 3 30.07 -51.99 -7.35
N ASN A 4 30.46 -51.88 -6.08
CA ASN A 4 29.52 -52.03 -4.95
C ASN A 4 28.95 -50.71 -4.41
N THR A 5 29.39 -49.54 -4.91
CA THR A 5 28.96 -48.24 -4.35
C THR A 5 27.66 -47.69 -4.98
N VAL A 6 27.25 -48.17 -6.16
CA VAL A 6 26.14 -47.55 -6.93
C VAL A 6 24.75 -48.12 -6.60
N LYS A 7 24.64 -49.18 -5.80
CA LYS A 7 23.34 -49.81 -5.49
C LYS A 7 22.58 -49.22 -4.29
N ASN A 8 23.17 -48.30 -3.53
CA ASN A 8 22.60 -47.85 -2.25
C ASN A 8 21.85 -46.49 -2.28
N VAL A 9 21.54 -45.95 -3.47
CA VAL A 9 20.84 -44.65 -3.60
C VAL A 9 19.33 -44.82 -3.90
N LYS A 10 18.85 -46.02 -4.24
CA LYS A 10 17.47 -46.21 -4.73
C LYS A 10 16.42 -46.53 -3.66
N ASN A 11 16.75 -46.61 -2.36
CA ASN A 11 15.82 -47.12 -1.34
C ASN A 11 15.29 -46.10 -0.32
N GLN A 12 15.39 -44.79 -0.59
CA GLN A 12 14.79 -43.75 0.28
C GLN A 12 13.39 -43.27 -0.16
N ARG A 13 12.76 -43.92 -1.14
CA ARG A 13 11.43 -43.53 -1.65
C ARG A 13 10.30 -44.38 -1.08
N ARG A 14 10.11 -44.42 0.24
CA ARG A 14 8.84 -44.86 0.86
C ARG A 14 8.63 -44.19 2.21
N ILE A 15 8.28 -42.90 2.21
CA ILE A 15 7.62 -42.30 3.37
C ILE A 15 6.12 -42.26 3.02
N GLY A 16 5.43 -43.38 3.26
CA GLY A 16 3.97 -43.41 3.31
C GLY A 16 3.51 -42.59 4.51
N ARG A 17 3.13 -41.33 4.27
CA ARG A 17 2.63 -40.39 5.27
C ARG A 17 1.18 -40.02 4.98
N SER A 18 0.32 -41.04 4.86
CA SER A 18 -1.13 -40.86 4.72
C SER A 18 -1.88 -40.77 6.06
N GLY A 19 -1.17 -40.87 7.21
CA GLY A 19 -1.74 -40.75 8.56
C GLY A 19 -1.22 -39.59 9.41
N THR A 20 -0.39 -38.68 8.86
CA THR A 20 0.33 -37.68 9.67
C THR A 20 -0.31 -36.31 9.75
N PHE A 21 -1.33 -35.97 8.95
CA PHE A 21 -1.88 -34.61 8.93
C PHE A 21 -2.48 -34.18 10.29
N ALA A 22 -3.22 -35.07 10.95
CA ALA A 22 -3.80 -34.79 12.28
C ALA A 22 -2.73 -34.73 13.39
N ARG A 23 -1.65 -35.52 13.27
CA ARG A 23 -0.54 -35.54 14.23
C ARG A 23 0.38 -34.32 14.06
N ASP A 24 0.58 -33.88 12.83
CA ASP A 24 1.32 -32.66 12.47
C ASP A 24 0.54 -31.40 12.89
N MET A 25 -0.79 -31.37 12.71
CA MET A 25 -1.66 -30.31 13.24
C MET A 25 -1.58 -30.24 14.78
N SER A 26 -1.54 -31.39 15.45
CA SER A 26 -1.40 -31.44 16.91
C SER A 26 -0.02 -31.01 17.41
N ARG A 27 1.04 -31.21 16.62
CA ARG A 27 2.39 -30.79 16.96
C ARG A 27 2.58 -29.27 16.79
N SER A 28 1.85 -28.67 15.86
CA SER A 28 1.90 -27.23 15.55
C SER A 28 0.79 -26.40 16.22
N LYS A 29 0.08 -26.95 17.22
CA LYS A 29 -1.02 -26.26 17.94
C LYS A 29 -0.63 -24.86 18.45
N TYR A 30 0.57 -24.72 19.03
CA TYR A 30 1.06 -23.43 19.52
C TYR A 30 1.35 -22.44 18.39
N LEU A 31 1.78 -22.92 17.21
CA LEU A 31 1.95 -22.08 16.03
C LEU A 31 0.60 -21.55 15.55
N TYR A 32 -0.41 -22.42 15.44
CA TYR A 32 -1.76 -21.99 15.07
C TYR A 32 -2.37 -21.01 16.09
N LEU A 33 -2.13 -21.23 17.39
CA LEU A 33 -2.60 -20.33 18.45
C LEU A 33 -1.95 -18.94 18.35
N LEU A 34 -0.67 -18.86 17.98
CA LEU A 34 0.04 -17.59 17.76
C LEU A 34 -0.48 -16.85 16.52
N PHE A 35 -0.83 -17.58 15.45
CA PHE A 35 -1.41 -16.99 14.23
C PHE A 35 -2.89 -16.59 14.38
N LEU A 36 -3.62 -17.23 15.30
CA LEU A 36 -5.05 -17.00 15.52
C LEU A 36 -5.40 -15.52 15.74
N PRO A 37 -4.74 -14.74 16.62
CA PRO A 37 -5.06 -13.32 16.79
C PRO A 37 -4.84 -12.50 15.52
N THR A 38 -3.81 -12.81 14.73
CA THR A 38 -3.58 -12.14 13.44
C THR A 38 -4.69 -12.45 12.44
N ILE A 39 -5.11 -13.72 12.35
CA ILE A 39 -6.20 -14.14 11.46
C ILE A 39 -7.51 -13.48 11.87
N VAL A 40 -7.84 -13.47 13.17
CA VAL A 40 -9.03 -12.82 13.70
C VAL A 40 -9.01 -11.33 13.40
N TYR A 41 -7.86 -10.66 13.58
CA TYR A 41 -7.71 -9.26 13.23
C TYR A 41 -8.01 -9.00 11.75
N PHE A 42 -7.41 -9.75 10.83
CA PHE A 42 -7.69 -9.59 9.40
C PHE A 42 -9.15 -9.91 9.07
N PHE A 43 -9.75 -10.92 9.71
CA PHE A 43 -11.13 -11.28 9.46
C PHE A 43 -12.09 -10.14 9.86
N VAL A 44 -11.89 -9.56 11.05
CA VAL A 44 -12.75 -8.49 11.57
C VAL A 44 -12.48 -7.15 10.89
N PHE A 45 -11.22 -6.78 10.63
CA PHE A 45 -10.88 -5.44 10.15
C PHE A 45 -10.63 -5.33 8.65
N ALA A 46 -10.31 -6.42 7.95
CA ALA A 46 -10.11 -6.41 6.51
C ALA A 46 -11.28 -7.09 5.76
N TYR A 47 -11.74 -8.26 6.21
CA TYR A 47 -12.80 -8.99 5.51
C TYR A 47 -14.22 -8.50 5.87
N MET A 48 -14.49 -8.17 7.13
CA MET A 48 -15.81 -7.68 7.53
C MET A 48 -16.21 -6.38 6.80
N PRO A 49 -15.34 -5.36 6.64
CA PRO A 49 -15.71 -4.15 5.91
C PRO A 49 -15.97 -4.37 4.42
N LEU A 50 -15.43 -5.44 3.81
CA LEU A 50 -15.73 -5.79 2.42
C LEU A 50 -17.20 -6.15 2.22
N TYR A 51 -17.93 -6.55 3.28
CA TYR A 51 -19.38 -6.68 3.22
C TYR A 51 -20.06 -5.37 2.78
N GLY A 52 -19.45 -4.21 3.09
CA GLY A 52 -19.92 -2.90 2.65
C GLY A 52 -19.98 -2.71 1.13
N LEU A 53 -19.29 -3.54 0.32
CA LEU A 53 -19.40 -3.48 -1.15
C LEU A 53 -20.84 -3.71 -1.64
N LEU A 54 -21.66 -4.41 -0.86
CA LEU A 54 -23.08 -4.62 -1.19
C LEU A 54 -23.86 -3.30 -1.33
N ILE A 55 -23.41 -2.23 -0.69
CA ILE A 55 -24.00 -0.88 -0.79
C ILE A 55 -23.98 -0.38 -2.23
N ALA A 56 -22.95 -0.72 -3.02
CA ALA A 56 -22.87 -0.29 -4.42
C ALA A 56 -24.00 -0.85 -5.31
N PHE A 57 -24.68 -1.90 -4.85
CA PHE A 57 -25.77 -2.57 -5.57
C PHE A 57 -27.16 -2.31 -4.97
N LYS A 58 -27.23 -1.50 -3.91
CA LYS A 58 -28.48 -1.16 -3.21
C LYS A 58 -28.71 0.35 -3.25
N ASP A 59 -29.98 0.74 -3.28
CA ASP A 59 -30.35 2.15 -3.08
C ASP A 59 -30.27 2.47 -1.59
N TYR A 60 -29.05 2.60 -1.10
CA TYR A 60 -28.74 2.62 0.33
C TYR A 60 -29.30 3.86 1.00
N ASN A 61 -30.26 3.63 1.90
CA ASN A 61 -30.77 4.65 2.80
C ASN A 61 -30.23 4.41 4.22
N PRO A 62 -29.49 5.35 4.83
CA PRO A 62 -28.98 5.23 6.19
C PRO A 62 -30.06 4.88 7.24
N TYR A 63 -31.31 5.33 7.03
CA TYR A 63 -32.42 5.04 7.93
C TYR A 63 -32.93 3.59 7.85
N GLN A 64 -32.81 2.93 6.69
CA GLN A 64 -33.28 1.56 6.46
C GLN A 64 -32.16 0.52 6.61
N GLY A 65 -30.91 0.98 6.73
CA GLY A 65 -29.72 0.14 6.82
C GLY A 65 -29.43 -0.64 5.53
N ILE A 66 -28.36 -1.44 5.56
CA ILE A 66 -27.91 -2.22 4.39
C ILE A 66 -28.93 -3.32 4.04
N TRP A 67 -29.63 -3.88 5.03
CA TRP A 67 -30.56 -5.00 4.82
C TRP A 67 -31.96 -4.56 4.37
N GLY A 68 -32.45 -3.39 4.80
CA GLY A 68 -33.78 -2.88 4.43
C GLY A 68 -33.81 -2.07 3.14
N SER A 69 -32.66 -1.64 2.62
CA SER A 69 -32.57 -0.87 1.37
C SER A 69 -32.87 -1.74 0.13
N PRO A 70 -33.69 -1.24 -0.83
CA PRO A 70 -34.04 -2.00 -2.02
C PRO A 70 -32.83 -2.22 -2.94
N TRP A 71 -32.86 -3.32 -3.69
CA TRP A 71 -31.79 -3.67 -4.62
C TRP A 71 -31.84 -2.78 -5.87
N ALA A 72 -30.79 -1.99 -6.10
CA ALA A 72 -30.66 -1.09 -7.24
C ALA A 72 -29.93 -1.73 -8.44
N GLY A 73 -29.37 -2.93 -8.26
CA GLY A 73 -28.64 -3.64 -9.30
C GLY A 73 -27.40 -2.87 -9.76
N LEU A 74 -27.23 -2.71 -11.07
CA LEU A 74 -26.06 -2.04 -11.67
C LEU A 74 -26.28 -0.55 -11.94
N ARG A 75 -27.36 0.04 -11.42
CA ARG A 75 -27.73 1.43 -11.71
C ARG A 75 -26.59 2.41 -11.37
N HIS A 76 -26.08 2.38 -10.15
CA HIS A 76 -25.03 3.30 -9.69
C HIS A 76 -23.72 3.16 -10.49
N ILE A 77 -23.40 1.94 -10.92
CA ILE A 77 -22.22 1.70 -11.77
C ILE A 77 -22.43 2.31 -13.15
N ARG A 78 -23.61 2.11 -13.76
CA ARG A 78 -23.96 2.72 -15.05
C ARG A 78 -23.93 4.25 -14.96
N ASP A 79 -24.54 4.81 -13.93
CA ASP A 79 -24.56 6.26 -13.70
C ASP A 79 -23.14 6.82 -13.52
N PHE A 80 -22.26 6.10 -12.82
CA PHE A 80 -20.86 6.45 -12.68
C PHE A 80 -20.10 6.41 -14.00
N LEU A 81 -20.28 5.35 -14.81
CA LEU A 81 -19.61 5.20 -16.11
C LEU A 81 -20.05 6.25 -17.14
N HIS A 82 -21.31 6.70 -17.09
CA HIS A 82 -21.85 7.75 -17.97
C HIS A 82 -21.65 9.18 -17.44
N SER A 83 -21.03 9.33 -16.26
CA SER A 83 -20.75 10.64 -15.69
C SER A 83 -19.71 11.39 -16.52
N VAL A 84 -19.90 12.71 -16.66
CA VAL A 84 -18.95 13.62 -17.33
C VAL A 84 -17.56 13.58 -16.66
N TYR A 85 -17.50 13.23 -15.37
CA TYR A 85 -16.24 13.17 -14.62
C TYR A 85 -15.51 11.83 -14.76
N PHE A 86 -16.15 10.76 -15.23
CA PHE A 86 -15.58 9.41 -15.21
C PHE A 86 -14.22 9.35 -15.90
N TRP A 87 -14.18 9.73 -17.17
CA TRP A 87 -12.95 9.72 -17.96
C TRP A 87 -11.90 10.67 -17.39
N ARG A 88 -12.31 11.87 -16.95
CA ARG A 88 -11.41 12.85 -16.34
C ARG A 88 -10.74 12.29 -15.08
N LEU A 89 -11.49 11.58 -14.23
CA LEU A 89 -10.94 10.95 -13.02
C LEU A 89 -9.92 9.87 -13.40
N ILE A 90 -10.26 8.98 -14.33
CA ILE A 90 -9.35 7.92 -14.77
C ILE A 90 -8.06 8.50 -15.35
N TYR A 91 -8.15 9.46 -16.27
CA TYR A 91 -6.98 10.10 -16.87
C TYR A 91 -6.12 10.80 -15.82
N ASN A 92 -6.72 11.57 -14.92
CA ASN A 92 -5.97 12.26 -13.87
C ASN A 92 -5.27 11.26 -12.93
N THR A 93 -5.98 10.22 -12.49
CA THR A 93 -5.41 9.21 -11.60
C THR A 93 -4.26 8.47 -12.29
N ILE A 94 -4.43 8.00 -13.52
CA ILE A 94 -3.37 7.33 -14.27
C ILE A 94 -2.19 8.29 -14.49
N THR A 95 -2.45 9.53 -14.85
CA THR A 95 -1.41 10.53 -15.10
C THR A 95 -0.59 10.80 -13.84
N ILE A 96 -1.24 11.00 -12.68
CA ILE A 96 -0.56 11.19 -11.39
C ILE A 96 0.30 9.96 -11.06
N ASN A 97 -0.23 8.75 -11.22
CA ASN A 97 0.53 7.52 -10.96
C ASN A 97 1.72 7.33 -11.92
N ILE A 98 1.59 7.76 -13.18
CA ILE A 98 2.71 7.75 -14.14
C ILE A 98 3.80 8.74 -13.69
N TYR A 99 3.45 9.96 -13.28
CA TYR A 99 4.43 10.91 -12.74
C TYR A 99 5.09 10.39 -11.47
N ASP A 100 4.33 9.75 -10.58
CA ASP A 100 4.88 9.13 -9.37
C ASP A 100 5.83 7.96 -9.70
N LEU A 101 5.51 7.16 -10.72
CA LEU A 101 6.40 6.10 -11.17
C LEU A 101 7.65 6.62 -11.89
N LEU A 102 7.54 7.68 -12.70
CA LEU A 102 8.66 8.22 -13.47
C LEU A 102 9.59 9.11 -12.63
N VAL A 103 9.06 9.80 -11.63
CA VAL A 103 9.83 10.75 -10.81
C VAL A 103 9.93 10.24 -9.37
N GLY A 104 8.81 9.86 -8.76
CA GLY A 104 8.74 9.41 -7.37
C GLY A 104 9.53 8.13 -7.10
N PHE A 105 9.62 7.20 -8.06
CA PHE A 105 10.44 5.98 -7.91
C PHE A 105 11.94 6.21 -8.17
N PRO A 106 12.40 6.86 -9.26
CA PRO A 106 13.83 7.05 -9.51
C PRO A 106 14.49 8.03 -8.54
N LEU A 107 13.76 9.03 -8.05
CA LEU A 107 14.35 10.08 -7.21
C LEU A 107 14.96 9.54 -5.90
N PRO A 108 14.27 8.68 -5.10
CA PRO A 108 14.88 8.02 -3.94
C PRO A 108 16.08 7.13 -4.29
N VAL A 109 16.06 6.47 -5.46
CA VAL A 109 17.17 5.62 -5.92
C VAL A 109 18.40 6.47 -6.20
N ILE A 110 18.24 7.56 -6.96
CA ILE A 110 19.31 8.52 -7.25
C ILE A 110 19.85 9.11 -5.94
N LEU A 111 18.95 9.55 -5.04
CA LEU A 111 19.33 10.11 -3.75
C LEU A 111 20.11 9.11 -2.88
N ALA A 112 19.70 7.84 -2.86
CA ALA A 112 20.43 6.78 -2.17
C ALA A 112 21.84 6.57 -2.75
N LEU A 113 21.98 6.59 -4.08
CA LEU A 113 23.29 6.50 -4.74
C LEU A 113 24.18 7.72 -4.45
N MET A 114 23.61 8.93 -4.48
CA MET A 114 24.31 10.18 -4.15
C MET A 114 24.80 10.18 -2.70
N ILE A 115 23.96 9.73 -1.75
CA ILE A 115 24.35 9.64 -0.34
C ILE A 115 25.40 8.52 -0.15
N ASN A 116 25.32 7.44 -0.93
CA ASN A 116 26.29 6.36 -0.85
C ASN A 116 27.69 6.75 -1.33
N SER A 117 27.80 7.67 -2.29
CA SER A 117 29.09 8.13 -2.82
C SER A 117 29.83 9.12 -1.91
N VAL A 118 29.18 9.61 -0.84
CA VAL A 118 29.81 10.50 0.15
C VAL A 118 30.81 9.71 1.02
N LYS A 119 32.10 10.05 0.91
CA LYS A 119 33.19 9.43 1.68
C LYS A 119 33.18 9.79 3.18
N ASN A 120 32.70 10.98 3.53
CA ASN A 120 32.66 11.44 4.92
C ASN A 120 31.40 10.94 5.64
N ASN A 121 31.58 10.06 6.63
CA ASN A 121 30.50 9.47 7.41
C ASN A 121 29.68 10.49 8.20
N PHE A 122 30.28 11.58 8.69
CA PHE A 122 29.55 12.62 9.40
C PHE A 122 28.60 13.37 8.45
N MET A 123 29.10 13.77 7.28
CA MET A 123 28.28 14.44 6.26
C MET A 123 27.16 13.52 5.76
N LYS A 124 27.46 12.24 5.49
CA LYS A 124 26.48 11.23 5.08
C LYS A 124 25.32 11.13 6.08
N ARG A 125 25.62 11.05 7.38
CA ARG A 125 24.61 10.94 8.45
C ARG A 125 23.77 12.22 8.59
N SER A 126 24.38 13.39 8.46
CA SER A 126 23.67 14.67 8.51
C SER A 126 22.69 14.83 7.35
N VAL A 127 23.14 14.55 6.12
CA VAL A 127 22.28 14.61 4.92
C VAL A 127 21.12 13.63 5.03
N GLN A 128 21.37 12.39 5.47
CA GLN A 128 20.29 11.41 5.70
C GLN A 128 19.26 11.93 6.69
N THR A 129 19.70 12.47 7.85
CA THR A 129 18.78 13.01 8.86
C THR A 129 17.87 14.09 8.27
N ILE A 130 18.43 15.03 7.50
CA ILE A 130 17.66 16.12 6.87
C ILE A 130 16.70 15.58 5.81
N VAL A 131 17.16 14.66 4.96
CA VAL A 131 16.37 14.08 3.86
C VAL A 131 15.23 13.19 4.37
N TYR A 132 15.43 12.46 5.47
CA TYR A 132 14.39 11.60 6.06
C TYR A 132 13.41 12.38 6.95
N LEU A 133 13.77 13.57 7.43
CA LEU A 133 12.93 14.40 8.29
C LEU A 133 11.50 14.64 7.73
N PRO A 134 11.30 14.97 6.44
CA PRO A 134 9.98 15.27 5.89
C PRO A 134 9.01 14.09 5.98
N HIS A 135 9.49 12.85 5.95
CA HIS A 135 8.63 11.67 6.09
C HIS A 135 7.94 11.61 7.47
N PHE A 136 8.50 12.25 8.49
CA PHE A 136 7.87 12.35 9.81
C PHE A 136 6.78 13.43 9.87
N ILE A 137 6.71 14.32 8.88
CA ILE A 137 5.71 15.38 8.83
C ILE A 137 4.42 14.82 8.21
N SER A 138 3.28 15.03 8.88
CA SER A 138 1.97 14.61 8.37
C SER A 138 1.66 15.28 7.03
N VAL A 139 1.07 14.52 6.10
CA VAL A 139 0.62 15.01 4.80
C VAL A 139 -0.28 16.25 4.95
N ILE A 140 -1.14 16.30 5.98
CA ILE A 140 -2.04 17.44 6.24
C ILE A 140 -1.24 18.72 6.55
N VAL A 141 -0.18 18.59 7.34
CA VAL A 141 0.71 19.71 7.68
C VAL A 141 1.45 20.19 6.44
N VAL A 142 1.98 19.27 5.63
CA VAL A 142 2.65 19.60 4.36
C VAL A 142 1.68 20.31 3.40
N SER A 143 0.45 19.83 3.26
CA SER A 143 -0.58 20.50 2.45
C SER A 143 -0.88 21.92 2.96
N GLY A 144 -0.99 22.11 4.28
CA GLY A 144 -1.16 23.44 4.88
C GLY A 144 0.03 24.37 4.63
N MET A 145 1.26 23.86 4.74
CA MET A 145 2.48 24.61 4.42
C MET A 145 2.50 25.01 2.94
N LEU A 146 2.13 24.11 2.03
CA LEU A 146 2.07 24.43 0.60
C LEU A 146 1.05 25.54 0.32
N VAL A 147 -0.15 25.48 0.90
CA VAL A 147 -1.15 26.56 0.76
C VAL A 147 -0.65 27.88 1.35
N SER A 148 0.02 27.84 2.50
CA SER A 148 0.59 29.04 3.13
C SER A 148 1.72 29.64 2.29
N PHE A 149 2.63 28.82 1.76
CA PHE A 149 3.77 29.27 0.97
C PHE A 149 3.38 29.76 -0.42
N LEU A 150 2.36 29.15 -1.04
CA LEU A 150 1.81 29.54 -2.35
C LEU A 150 0.68 30.58 -2.24
N SER A 151 0.36 31.08 -1.04
CA SER A 151 -0.70 32.08 -0.85
C SER A 151 -0.43 33.34 -1.70
N PRO A 152 -1.40 33.80 -2.52
CA PRO A 152 -1.21 34.99 -3.36
C PRO A 152 -1.02 36.29 -2.56
N SER A 153 -1.58 36.40 -1.35
CA SER A 153 -1.53 37.63 -0.56
C SER A 153 -0.31 37.69 0.38
N SER A 154 0.10 36.56 0.94
CA SER A 154 1.09 36.48 2.03
C SER A 154 2.11 35.35 1.88
N GLY A 155 2.09 34.64 0.75
CA GLY A 155 2.99 33.51 0.51
C GLY A 155 4.43 33.96 0.29
N ILE A 156 5.36 33.25 0.95
CA ILE A 156 6.80 33.48 0.81
C ILE A 156 7.22 33.40 -0.66
N ILE A 157 6.63 32.48 -1.44
CA ILE A 157 6.94 32.33 -2.85
C ILE A 157 6.48 33.56 -3.64
N ASN A 158 5.28 34.08 -3.38
CA ASN A 158 4.79 35.25 -4.10
C ASN A 158 5.54 36.53 -3.69
N TYR A 159 5.97 36.62 -2.44
CA TYR A 159 6.88 37.68 -2.01
C TYR A 159 8.20 37.63 -2.79
N LEU A 160 8.81 36.45 -2.92
CA LEU A 160 10.03 36.26 -3.70
C LEU A 160 9.84 36.65 -5.18
N ILE A 161 8.71 36.27 -5.79
CA ILE A 161 8.38 36.64 -7.18
C ILE A 161 8.29 38.17 -7.32
N LYS A 162 7.59 38.85 -6.42
CA LYS A 162 7.48 40.32 -6.42
C LYS A 162 8.81 41.02 -6.23
N THR A 163 9.68 40.49 -5.37
CA THR A 163 11.02 41.06 -5.17
C THR A 163 11.95 40.87 -6.39
N LEU A 164 11.69 39.85 -7.21
CA LEU A 164 12.42 39.59 -8.46
C LEU A 164 11.83 40.30 -9.68
N GLY A 165 10.84 41.18 -9.48
CA GLY A 165 10.31 42.09 -10.52
C GLY A 165 9.11 41.55 -11.31
N GLY A 166 8.42 40.52 -10.81
CA GLY A 166 7.17 39.99 -11.36
C GLY A 166 5.91 40.48 -10.64
#